data_AF-A0A8T3YPK1-F1
#
_entry.id   AF-A0A8T3YPK1-F1
#
_cell.length_a   1.000
_cell.length_b   1.000
_cell.length_c   1.000
_cell.angle_alpha   90.00
_cell.angle_beta   90.00
_cell.angle_gamma   90.00
#
_symmetry.space_group_name_H-M   'P 1'
#
loop_
_entity.id
_entity.type
_entity.pdbx_description
1 polymer ?
#
loop_
_entity_poly.entity_id
_entity_poly.type
_entity_poly.pdbx_seq_one_letter_code
_entity_poly.pdbx_strand_id
1 'polypeptide(L)'
;MLYIHKLKDLNPKSADIESTQLIRELKSKTPMPISEVKFKELVSSFFITDIDREHILAAIDLLPPTIEELQQLIARNDPLFEQISLTRTLNNLTEIPKPLIANLAYLERLNEWKEQFMHEFPMILNTIPKLRTQQEKIAFNEELNKVFEKILRTTEFCFNFEDIINEAHTEHLRSINEAMNNGFMFHFTLEEEMKKLKFDAIKQRIPPLELAKIDNIALSLMNIKDGIDRIYELNMKKVNLGVILYSFVKWVNGG
;
A
#
# COMPACT_ATOMS: atom_id res chain seq x y z
N MET A 1 6.58 18.17 -0.55
CA MET A 1 6.16 16.98 -1.31
C MET A 1 7.35 16.05 -1.34
N LEU A 2 7.21 14.80 -0.91
CA LEU A 2 8.31 13.83 -0.89
C LEU A 2 8.49 13.23 -2.29
N TYR A 3 9.73 13.11 -2.80
CA TYR A 3 10.02 12.49 -4.11
C TYR A 3 10.15 10.96 -4.08
N ILE A 4 9.78 10.32 -2.97
CA ILE A 4 9.73 8.86 -2.88
C ILE A 4 8.36 8.41 -3.37
N HIS A 5 8.32 7.92 -4.61
CA HIS A 5 7.08 7.52 -5.29
C HIS A 5 6.80 6.03 -5.25
N LYS A 6 7.81 5.22 -4.89
CA LYS A 6 7.69 3.78 -4.71
C LYS A 6 8.28 3.37 -3.38
N LEU A 7 7.73 2.32 -2.79
CA LEU A 7 8.19 1.74 -1.54
C LEU A 7 9.70 1.40 -1.62
N LYS A 8 10.16 0.91 -2.78
CA LYS A 8 11.57 0.50 -3.02
C LYS A 8 12.55 1.64 -3.14
N ASP A 9 12.05 2.85 -3.33
CA ASP A 9 12.90 4.03 -3.49
C ASP A 9 13.32 4.61 -2.12
N LEU A 10 12.75 4.11 -1.02
CA LEU A 10 13.19 4.43 0.34
C LEU A 10 14.54 3.76 0.65
N ASN A 11 15.55 4.59 0.88
CA ASN A 11 16.86 4.19 1.37
C ASN A 11 17.48 5.36 2.16
N PRO A 12 18.60 5.16 2.87
CA PRO A 12 19.21 6.23 3.65
C PRO A 12 19.56 7.49 2.84
N LYS A 13 19.95 7.33 1.57
CA LYS A 13 20.32 8.46 0.70
C LYS A 13 19.09 9.27 0.27
N SER A 14 18.00 8.62 -0.12
CA SER A 14 16.76 9.32 -0.46
C SER A 14 16.17 10.00 0.78
N ALA A 15 16.18 9.35 1.94
CA ALA A 15 15.75 9.96 3.20
C ALA A 15 16.58 11.20 3.58
N ASP A 16 17.90 11.18 3.37
CA ASP A 16 18.78 12.32 3.64
C ASP A 16 18.48 13.54 2.74
N ILE A 17 18.23 13.30 1.45
CA ILE A 17 17.85 14.34 0.49
C ILE A 17 16.49 14.94 0.87
N GLU A 18 15.48 14.09 1.04
CA GLU A 18 14.12 14.50 1.34
C GLU A 18 14.01 15.25 2.67
N SER A 19 14.72 14.77 3.70
CA SER A 19 14.66 15.35 5.04
C SER A 19 15.09 16.80 5.09
N THR A 20 16.07 17.19 4.27
CA THR A 20 16.60 18.56 4.24
C THR A 20 15.50 19.57 3.89
N GLN A 21 14.58 19.21 3.01
CA GLN A 21 13.46 20.08 2.61
C GLN A 21 12.40 20.19 3.71
N LEU A 22 12.20 19.12 4.51
CA LEU A 22 11.20 19.07 5.57
C LEU A 22 11.62 19.80 6.84
N ILE A 23 12.91 19.83 7.15
CA ILE A 23 13.43 20.37 8.43
C ILE A 23 12.92 21.80 8.69
N ARG A 24 12.89 22.68 7.68
CA ARG A 24 12.43 24.07 7.85
C ARG A 24 10.95 24.13 8.26
N GLU A 25 10.12 23.30 7.64
CA GLU A 25 8.70 23.21 7.94
C GLU A 25 8.48 22.64 9.35
N LEU A 26 9.20 21.58 9.71
CA LEU A 26 9.16 20.98 11.05
C LEU A 26 9.55 22.01 12.12
N LYS A 27 10.68 22.70 11.95
CA LYS A 27 11.12 23.79 12.86
C LYS A 27 10.01 24.81 13.13
N SER A 28 9.24 25.17 12.10
CA SER A 28 8.18 26.17 12.23
C SER A 28 6.91 25.66 12.93
N LYS A 29 6.57 24.37 12.75
CA LYS A 29 5.32 23.78 13.25
C LYS A 29 5.47 23.15 14.64
N THR A 30 6.66 22.66 14.97
CA THR A 30 6.95 21.89 16.18
C THR A 30 8.22 22.40 16.86
N PRO A 31 8.25 23.65 17.38
CA PRO A 31 9.44 24.23 17.99
C PRO A 31 9.95 23.42 19.20
N MET A 32 11.24 23.53 19.50
CA MET A 32 11.85 22.89 20.67
C MET A 32 11.47 23.60 21.99
N PRO A 33 11.21 22.86 23.08
CA PRO A 33 11.08 21.41 23.15
C PRO A 33 9.81 20.92 22.43
N ILE A 34 9.91 19.79 21.73
CA ILE A 34 8.80 19.22 20.97
C ILE A 34 7.70 18.81 21.95
N SER A 35 6.54 19.48 21.87
CA SER A 35 5.36 19.12 22.66
C SER A 35 4.65 17.91 22.08
N GLU A 36 4.09 17.06 22.95
CA GLU A 36 3.25 15.92 22.57
C GLU A 36 2.08 16.33 21.66
N VAL A 37 1.38 17.42 22.00
CA VAL A 37 0.22 17.91 21.24
C VAL A 37 0.60 18.23 19.79
N LYS A 38 1.65 19.02 19.58
CA LYS A 38 2.11 19.39 18.22
C LYS A 38 2.66 18.21 17.43
N PHE A 39 3.29 17.26 18.11
CA PHE A 39 3.72 16.02 17.47
C PHE A 39 2.50 15.21 17.01
N LYS A 40 1.51 15.02 17.89
CA LYS A 40 0.28 14.29 17.58
C LYS A 40 -0.50 14.93 16.43
N GLU A 41 -0.63 16.25 16.40
CA GLU A 41 -1.23 16.99 15.27
C GLU A 41 -0.54 16.66 13.93
N LEU A 42 0.79 16.54 13.92
CA LEU A 42 1.56 16.31 12.71
C LEU A 42 1.48 14.85 12.23
N VAL A 43 1.50 13.88 13.15
CA VAL A 43 1.70 12.46 12.79
C VAL A 43 0.44 11.58 12.85
N SER A 44 -0.68 12.06 13.41
CA SER A 44 -1.91 11.26 13.55
C SER A 44 -2.46 10.75 12.22
N SER A 45 -2.35 11.52 11.13
CA SER A 45 -2.88 11.18 9.81
C SER A 45 -2.14 10.03 9.10
N PHE A 46 -1.01 9.57 9.63
CA PHE A 46 -0.27 8.43 9.08
C PHE A 46 -0.79 7.08 9.56
N PHE A 47 -1.69 7.05 10.54
CA PHE A 47 -2.27 5.81 11.08
C PHE A 47 -3.56 5.43 10.34
N ILE A 48 -3.86 4.14 10.40
CA ILE A 48 -5.07 3.56 9.79
C ILE A 48 -6.32 4.09 10.50
N THR A 49 -7.37 4.38 9.74
CA THR A 49 -8.69 4.74 10.24
C THR A 49 -9.68 3.57 10.13
N ASP A 50 -10.83 3.67 10.79
CA ASP A 50 -11.86 2.61 10.72
C ASP A 50 -12.38 2.42 9.28
N ILE A 51 -12.54 3.52 8.54
CA ILE A 51 -12.92 3.49 7.12
C ILE A 51 -11.89 2.71 6.30
N ASP A 52 -10.60 2.94 6.54
CA ASP A 52 -9.53 2.21 5.85
C ASP A 52 -9.63 0.71 6.10
N ARG A 53 -9.89 0.35 7.36
CA ARG A 53 -10.03 -1.03 7.79
C ARG A 53 -11.23 -1.70 7.12
N GLU A 54 -12.37 -1.00 7.01
CA GLU A 54 -13.55 -1.51 6.32
C GLU A 54 -13.29 -1.82 4.84
N HIS A 55 -12.62 -0.91 4.11
CA HIS A 55 -12.25 -1.16 2.71
C HIS A 55 -11.33 -2.37 2.54
N ILE A 56 -10.38 -2.54 3.45
CA ILE A 56 -9.45 -3.67 3.44
C ILE A 56 -10.17 -4.99 3.70
N LEU A 57 -11.03 -5.03 4.71
CA LEU A 57 -11.81 -6.21 5.06
C LEU A 57 -12.75 -6.61 3.92
N ALA A 58 -13.41 -5.64 3.29
CA ALA A 58 -14.25 -5.90 2.12
C ALA A 58 -13.45 -6.55 0.97
N ALA A 59 -12.22 -6.10 0.71
CA ALA A 59 -11.36 -6.72 -0.30
C ALA A 59 -10.93 -8.16 0.09
N ILE A 60 -10.64 -8.40 1.37
CA ILE A 60 -10.32 -9.74 1.90
C ILE A 60 -11.49 -10.70 1.68
N ASP A 61 -12.72 -10.27 2.01
CA ASP A 61 -13.91 -11.10 1.93
C ASP A 61 -14.32 -11.42 0.48
N LEU A 62 -14.02 -10.51 -0.47
CA LEU A 62 -14.32 -10.68 -1.90
C LEU A 62 -13.30 -11.55 -2.64
N LEU A 63 -12.07 -11.66 -2.15
CA LEU A 63 -11.02 -12.41 -2.84
C LEU A 63 -11.36 -13.90 -3.03
N PRO A 64 -11.69 -14.68 -1.97
CA PRO A 64 -12.01 -16.10 -2.12
C PRO A 64 -13.15 -16.40 -3.11
N PRO A 65 -14.34 -15.75 -3.03
CA PRO A 65 -15.42 -16.05 -3.96
C PRO A 65 -15.05 -15.65 -5.40
N THR A 66 -14.35 -14.53 -5.61
CA THR A 66 -13.93 -14.11 -6.96
C THR A 66 -12.93 -15.09 -7.58
N ILE A 67 -12.00 -15.60 -6.77
CA ILE A 67 -11.05 -16.64 -7.18
C ILE A 67 -11.79 -17.93 -7.57
N GLU A 68 -12.77 -18.35 -6.77
CA GLU A 68 -13.58 -19.53 -7.05
C GLU A 68 -14.39 -19.37 -8.35
N GLU A 69 -15.04 -18.23 -8.56
CA GLU A 69 -15.78 -17.94 -9.79
C GLU A 69 -14.89 -18.02 -11.03
N LEU A 70 -13.69 -17.45 -10.97
CA LEU A 70 -12.71 -17.53 -12.06
C LEU A 70 -12.25 -18.96 -12.32
N GLN A 71 -11.99 -19.75 -11.27
CA GLN A 71 -11.63 -21.17 -11.39
C GLN A 71 -12.74 -21.97 -12.06
N GLN A 72 -14.01 -21.72 -11.71
CA GLN A 72 -15.16 -22.36 -12.33
C GLN A 72 -15.28 -21.98 -13.82
N LEU A 73 -15.07 -20.71 -14.17
CA LEU A 73 -15.09 -20.25 -15.56
C LEU A 73 -13.98 -20.91 -16.41
N ILE A 74 -12.77 -21.01 -15.87
CA ILE A 74 -11.65 -21.68 -16.53
C ILE A 74 -11.98 -23.17 -16.72
N ALA A 75 -12.46 -23.84 -15.68
CA ALA A 75 -12.78 -25.27 -15.71
C ALA A 75 -13.86 -25.64 -16.74
N ARG A 76 -14.78 -24.71 -17.06
CA ARG A 76 -15.81 -24.92 -18.10
C ARG A 76 -15.21 -25.10 -19.51
N ASN A 77 -14.00 -24.60 -19.77
CA ASN A 77 -13.37 -24.61 -21.09
C ASN A 77 -14.30 -24.10 -22.22
N ASP A 78 -15.13 -23.10 -21.90
CA ASP A 78 -16.12 -22.56 -22.83
C ASP A 78 -15.42 -21.64 -23.85
N PRO A 79 -15.59 -21.88 -25.18
CA PRO A 79 -14.92 -21.11 -26.23
C PRO A 79 -15.38 -19.64 -26.31
N LEU A 80 -16.44 -19.27 -25.58
CA LEU A 80 -16.86 -17.88 -25.43
C LEU A 80 -15.79 -17.03 -24.71
N PHE A 81 -15.04 -17.63 -23.79
CA PHE A 81 -14.08 -16.93 -22.95
C PHE A 81 -12.65 -17.07 -23.44
N GLU A 82 -11.85 -16.07 -23.15
CA GLU A 82 -10.42 -16.13 -23.45
C GLU A 82 -9.63 -16.71 -22.26
N GLN A 83 -9.18 -17.96 -22.43
CA GLN A 83 -8.58 -18.76 -21.37
C GLN A 83 -7.27 -18.17 -20.84
N ILE A 84 -6.44 -17.57 -21.69
CA ILE A 84 -5.17 -16.97 -21.25
C ILE A 84 -5.44 -15.77 -20.35
N SER A 85 -6.41 -14.93 -20.72
CA SER A 85 -6.83 -13.77 -19.92
C SER A 85 -7.39 -14.18 -18.56
N LEU A 86 -8.26 -15.19 -18.52
CA LEU A 86 -8.83 -15.72 -17.28
C LEU A 86 -7.73 -16.31 -16.38
N THR A 87 -6.84 -17.12 -16.93
CA THR A 87 -5.74 -17.75 -16.18
C THR A 87 -4.78 -16.71 -15.60
N ARG A 88 -4.42 -15.70 -16.40
CA ARG A 88 -3.57 -14.60 -15.92
C ARG A 88 -4.23 -13.82 -14.78
N THR A 89 -5.53 -13.57 -14.89
CA THR A 89 -6.31 -12.88 -13.86
C THR A 89 -6.35 -13.70 -12.57
N LEU A 90 -6.60 -15.00 -12.67
CA LEU A 90 -6.58 -15.92 -11.53
C LEU A 90 -5.22 -15.91 -10.83
N ASN A 91 -4.11 -16.07 -11.59
CA ASN A 91 -2.77 -16.09 -11.02
C ASN A 91 -2.46 -14.82 -10.24
N ASN A 92 -2.74 -13.65 -10.83
CA ASN A 92 -2.54 -12.37 -10.18
C ASN A 92 -3.36 -12.23 -8.87
N LEU A 93 -4.60 -12.73 -8.85
CA LEU A 93 -5.43 -12.68 -7.64
C LEU A 93 -4.96 -13.66 -6.56
N THR A 94 -4.44 -14.83 -6.93
CA THR A 94 -3.96 -15.82 -5.96
C THR A 94 -2.72 -15.37 -5.18
N GLU A 95 -1.96 -14.40 -5.69
CA GLU A 95 -0.77 -13.86 -5.02
C GLU A 95 -1.11 -12.83 -3.93
N ILE A 96 -2.32 -12.25 -3.97
CA ILE A 96 -2.72 -11.11 -3.12
C ILE A 96 -3.09 -11.46 -1.66
N PRO A 97 -3.78 -12.56 -1.34
CA PRO A 97 -4.33 -12.77 0.00
C PRO A 97 -3.30 -12.72 1.13
N LYS A 98 -2.14 -13.37 0.92
CA LYS A 98 -1.07 -13.44 1.92
C LYS A 98 -0.50 -12.04 2.27
N PRO A 99 0.01 -11.24 1.32
CA PRO A 99 0.50 -9.89 1.62
C PRO A 99 -0.60 -8.96 2.14
N LEU A 100 -1.84 -9.12 1.68
CA LEU A 100 -2.99 -8.33 2.15
C LEU A 100 -3.26 -8.52 3.65
N ILE A 101 -3.37 -9.78 4.09
CA ILE A 101 -3.60 -10.13 5.50
C ILE A 101 -2.41 -9.70 6.37
N ALA A 102 -1.18 -9.93 5.88
CA ALA A 102 0.03 -9.52 6.59
C ALA A 102 0.10 -7.99 6.78
N ASN A 103 -0.31 -7.20 5.77
CA ASN A 103 -0.39 -5.76 5.90
C ASN A 103 -1.45 -5.30 6.91
N LEU A 104 -2.64 -5.88 6.89
CA LEU A 104 -3.70 -5.51 7.83
C LEU A 104 -3.24 -5.75 9.28
N ALA A 105 -2.72 -6.94 9.58
CA ALA A 105 -2.23 -7.27 10.92
C ALA A 105 -1.10 -6.34 11.37
N TYR A 106 -0.24 -5.91 10.45
CA TYR A 106 0.78 -4.90 10.72
C TYR A 106 0.18 -3.52 11.04
N LEU A 107 -0.81 -3.06 10.27
CA LEU A 107 -1.46 -1.77 10.47
C LEU A 107 -2.24 -1.74 11.79
N GLU A 108 -2.90 -2.83 12.16
CA GLU A 108 -3.60 -2.98 13.45
C GLU A 108 -2.62 -2.89 14.63
N ARG A 109 -1.49 -3.61 14.58
CA ARG A 109 -0.43 -3.51 15.61
C ARG A 109 0.14 -2.09 15.74
N LEU A 110 0.29 -1.37 14.63
CA LEU A 110 0.71 0.04 14.68
C LEU A 110 -0.36 0.94 15.29
N ASN A 111 -1.64 0.64 15.07
CA ASN A 111 -2.75 1.39 15.65
C ASN A 111 -2.83 1.18 17.17
N GLU A 112 -2.54 -0.02 17.66
CA GLU A 112 -2.43 -0.31 19.10
C GLU A 112 -1.25 0.43 19.74
N TRP A 113 -0.11 0.47 19.07
CA TRP A 113 1.10 1.15 19.54
C TRP A 113 1.02 2.68 19.44
N LYS A 114 0.04 3.25 18.72
CA LYS A 114 0.06 4.69 18.35
C LYS A 114 0.07 5.62 19.55
N GLU A 115 -0.74 5.38 20.59
CA GLU A 115 -0.83 6.33 21.71
C GLU A 115 0.46 6.33 22.53
N GLN A 116 1.06 5.14 22.73
CA GLN A 116 2.37 5.01 23.33
C GLN A 116 3.43 5.75 22.50
N PHE A 117 3.45 5.54 21.19
CA PHE A 117 4.36 6.23 20.27
C PHE A 117 4.22 7.76 20.34
N MET A 118 2.99 8.28 20.34
CA MET A 118 2.72 9.72 20.39
C MET A 118 3.25 10.35 21.68
N HIS A 119 3.19 9.61 22.79
CA HIS A 119 3.67 10.06 24.08
C HIS A 119 5.20 9.97 24.21
N GLU A 120 5.78 8.82 23.87
CA GLU A 120 7.20 8.52 24.10
C GLU A 120 8.13 9.20 23.10
N PHE A 121 7.75 9.27 21.81
CA PHE A 121 8.67 9.71 20.78
C PHE A 121 9.10 11.19 20.90
N PRO A 122 8.23 12.15 21.26
CA PRO A 122 8.65 13.52 21.58
C PRO A 122 9.67 13.57 22.73
N MET A 123 9.53 12.71 23.74
CA MET A 123 10.49 12.64 24.84
C MET A 123 11.86 12.15 24.35
N ILE A 124 11.85 11.10 23.52
CA ILE A 124 13.04 10.56 22.85
C ILE A 124 13.72 11.67 22.00
N LEU A 125 12.97 12.43 21.22
CA LEU A 125 13.54 13.52 20.43
C LEU A 125 14.15 14.62 21.32
N ASN A 126 13.48 14.99 22.41
CA ASN A 126 13.96 16.03 23.32
C ASN A 126 15.20 15.63 24.15
N THR A 127 15.60 14.35 24.16
CA THR A 127 16.84 13.89 24.83
C THR A 127 18.06 14.04 23.92
N ILE A 128 17.89 14.01 22.59
CA ILE A 128 18.97 14.07 21.59
C ILE A 128 19.99 15.19 21.88
N PRO A 129 19.58 16.47 22.12
CA PRO A 129 20.55 17.55 22.32
C PRO A 129 21.39 17.41 23.60
N LYS A 130 20.96 16.54 24.52
CA LYS A 130 21.60 16.32 25.83
C LYS A 130 22.66 15.22 25.78
N LEU A 131 22.70 14.41 24.72
CA LEU A 131 23.65 13.31 24.57
C LEU A 131 25.07 13.87 24.38
N ARG A 132 26.00 13.53 25.28
CA ARG A 132 27.38 14.03 25.26
C ARG A 132 28.38 12.95 24.89
N THR A 133 28.18 11.74 25.37
CA THR A 133 29.15 10.66 25.22
C THR A 133 28.86 9.79 23.99
N GLN A 134 29.88 9.11 23.49
CA GLN A 134 29.71 8.17 22.38
C GLN A 134 28.83 6.97 22.78
N GLN A 135 28.95 6.49 24.02
CA GLN A 135 28.14 5.37 24.52
C GLN A 135 26.66 5.74 24.61
N GLU A 136 26.33 6.94 25.11
CA GLU A 136 24.96 7.47 25.12
C GLU A 136 24.36 7.54 23.71
N LYS A 137 25.14 8.01 22.73
CA LYS A 137 24.71 8.09 21.32
C LYS A 137 24.45 6.71 20.72
N ILE A 138 25.28 5.71 21.04
CA ILE A 138 25.10 4.33 20.56
C ILE A 138 23.81 3.73 21.14
N ALA A 139 23.65 3.79 22.46
CA ALA A 139 22.45 3.25 23.14
C ALA A 139 21.16 3.93 22.63
N PHE A 140 21.22 5.24 22.42
CA PHE A 140 20.09 6.00 21.87
C PHE A 140 19.77 5.63 20.41
N ASN A 141 20.79 5.42 19.58
CA ASN A 141 20.59 4.96 18.20
C ASN A 141 19.93 3.56 18.16
N GLU A 142 20.29 2.67 19.07
CA GLU A 142 19.61 1.35 19.19
C GLU A 142 18.14 1.50 19.55
N GLU A 143 17.79 2.45 20.44
CA GLU A 143 16.40 2.76 20.78
C GLU A 143 15.62 3.35 19.59
N LEU A 144 16.22 4.31 18.87
CA LEU A 144 15.63 4.86 17.65
C LEU A 144 15.42 3.80 16.56
N ASN A 145 16.39 2.91 16.36
CA ASN A 145 16.28 1.86 15.34
C ASN A 145 15.08 0.96 15.60
N LYS A 146 14.75 0.63 16.85
CA LYS A 146 13.53 -0.14 17.18
C LYS A 146 12.25 0.57 16.74
N VAL A 147 12.22 1.91 16.79
CA VAL A 147 11.07 2.69 16.31
C VAL A 147 10.96 2.58 14.79
N PHE A 148 12.08 2.76 14.08
CA PHE A 148 12.10 2.63 12.62
C PHE A 148 11.79 1.22 12.15
N GLU A 149 12.30 0.19 12.83
CA GLU A 149 12.00 -1.22 12.58
C GLU A 149 10.50 -1.50 12.68
N LYS A 150 9.83 -0.97 13.71
CA LYS A 150 8.38 -1.10 13.85
C LYS A 150 7.62 -0.39 12.73
N ILE A 151 8.05 0.79 12.31
CA ILE A 151 7.36 1.58 11.27
C ILE A 151 7.62 1.00 9.88
N LEU A 152 8.82 0.51 9.59
CA LEU A 152 9.25 0.10 8.26
C LEU A 152 9.27 -1.43 8.05
N ARG A 153 9.06 -2.21 9.13
CA ARG A 153 9.08 -3.69 9.15
C ARG A 153 10.42 -4.32 8.78
N THR A 154 11.53 -3.60 8.95
CA THR A 154 12.86 -4.06 8.57
C THR A 154 13.94 -3.38 9.41
N THR A 155 15.07 -4.05 9.55
CA THR A 155 16.28 -3.55 10.21
C THR A 155 17.12 -2.66 9.30
N GLU A 156 16.94 -2.77 7.99
CA GLU A 156 17.60 -1.94 6.98
C GLU A 156 16.58 -0.89 6.54
N PHE A 157 16.81 0.41 6.71
CA PHE A 157 15.88 1.53 6.45
C PHE A 157 15.24 1.52 5.03
N CYS A 158 14.32 0.59 4.78
CA CYS A 158 13.61 0.27 3.55
C CYS A 158 12.26 -0.37 3.93
N PHE A 159 11.49 -0.95 3.01
CA PHE A 159 10.34 -1.80 3.36
C PHE A 159 10.65 -3.24 2.96
N ASN A 160 10.16 -4.23 3.71
CA ASN A 160 10.21 -5.61 3.24
C ASN A 160 9.17 -5.81 2.11
N PHE A 161 9.62 -6.08 0.88
CA PHE A 161 8.74 -6.12 -0.30
C PHE A 161 7.90 -7.38 -0.43
N GLU A 162 8.38 -8.50 0.13
CA GLU A 162 7.80 -9.82 -0.10
C GLU A 162 6.55 -10.08 0.76
N ASP A 163 6.37 -9.32 1.85
CA ASP A 163 5.30 -9.50 2.82
C ASP A 163 4.32 -8.31 2.88
N ILE A 164 4.34 -7.48 1.83
CA ILE A 164 3.46 -6.31 1.67
C ILE A 164 2.86 -6.20 0.27
N ILE A 165 1.70 -5.56 0.22
CA ILE A 165 1.14 -4.95 -0.97
C ILE A 165 2.06 -3.82 -1.43
N ASN A 166 2.40 -3.89 -2.71
CA ASN A 166 3.37 -3.03 -3.38
C ASN A 166 2.85 -2.62 -4.77
N GLU A 167 3.66 -1.87 -5.51
CA GLU A 167 3.29 -1.31 -6.81
C GLU A 167 2.86 -2.38 -7.81
N ALA A 168 3.52 -3.55 -7.81
CA ALA A 168 3.22 -4.62 -8.75
C ALA A 168 1.76 -5.10 -8.60
N HIS A 169 1.29 -5.26 -7.36
CA HIS A 169 -0.09 -5.65 -7.08
C HIS A 169 -1.09 -4.61 -7.59
N THR A 170 -0.82 -3.31 -7.37
CA THR A 170 -1.68 -2.22 -7.86
C THR A 170 -1.72 -2.16 -9.39
N GLU A 171 -0.58 -2.36 -10.05
CA GLU A 171 -0.44 -2.38 -11.51
C GLU A 171 -1.17 -3.58 -12.13
N HIS A 172 -1.05 -4.76 -11.50
CA HIS A 172 -1.73 -5.98 -11.94
C HIS A 172 -3.26 -5.82 -11.89
N LEU A 173 -3.81 -5.31 -10.79
CA LEU A 173 -5.26 -5.09 -10.68
C LEU A 173 -5.77 -4.00 -11.61
N ARG A 174 -4.99 -2.93 -11.81
CA ARG A 174 -5.33 -1.91 -12.83
C ARG A 174 -5.40 -2.54 -14.22
N SER A 175 -4.39 -3.33 -14.59
CA SER A 175 -4.33 -4.01 -15.88
C SER A 175 -5.49 -4.99 -16.07
N ILE A 176 -5.90 -5.70 -15.02
CA ILE A 176 -7.07 -6.59 -15.04
C ILE A 176 -8.35 -5.79 -15.29
N ASN A 177 -8.57 -4.68 -14.58
CA ASN A 177 -9.76 -3.84 -14.76
C ASN A 177 -9.82 -3.22 -16.16
N GLU A 178 -8.70 -2.71 -16.66
CA GLU A 178 -8.61 -2.23 -18.05
C GLU A 178 -8.91 -3.34 -19.05
N ALA A 179 -8.41 -4.56 -18.80
CA ALA A 179 -8.65 -5.68 -19.69
C ALA A 179 -10.13 -6.10 -19.73
N MET A 180 -10.81 -6.10 -18.58
CA MET A 180 -12.25 -6.38 -18.51
C MET A 180 -13.08 -5.31 -19.21
N ASN A 181 -12.77 -4.04 -19.01
CA ASN A 181 -13.48 -2.93 -19.67
C ASN A 181 -13.35 -2.99 -21.20
N ASN A 182 -12.23 -3.51 -21.70
CA ASN A 182 -11.99 -3.74 -23.12
C ASN A 182 -12.50 -5.10 -23.63
N GLY A 183 -13.10 -5.92 -22.77
CA GLY A 183 -13.71 -7.19 -23.16
C GLY A 183 -12.73 -8.35 -23.34
N PHE A 184 -11.47 -8.23 -22.94
CA PHE A 184 -10.45 -9.27 -23.16
C PHE A 184 -10.68 -10.57 -22.38
N MET A 185 -11.71 -10.64 -21.54
CA MET A 185 -12.19 -11.89 -20.94
C MET A 185 -12.98 -12.75 -21.92
N PHE A 186 -13.46 -12.16 -23.01
CA PHE A 186 -14.17 -12.84 -24.07
C PHE A 186 -13.26 -13.08 -25.26
N HIS A 187 -13.47 -14.20 -25.94
CA HIS A 187 -12.77 -14.50 -27.17
C HIS A 187 -13.27 -13.59 -28.29
N PHE A 188 -12.37 -12.89 -28.98
CA PHE A 188 -12.68 -12.11 -30.17
C PHE A 188 -12.56 -13.00 -31.41
N THR A 189 -13.57 -12.97 -32.27
CA THR A 189 -13.46 -13.66 -33.57
C THR A 189 -12.49 -12.90 -34.47
N LEU A 190 -11.86 -13.61 -35.42
CA LEU A 190 -10.92 -13.02 -36.37
C LEU A 190 -11.55 -11.89 -37.20
N GLU A 191 -12.84 -12.01 -37.53
CA GLU A 191 -13.58 -10.97 -38.25
C GLU A 191 -13.76 -9.69 -37.40
N GLU A 192 -14.06 -9.84 -36.11
CA GLU A 192 -14.20 -8.70 -35.18
C GLU A 192 -12.87 -7.97 -34.99
N GLU A 193 -11.78 -8.73 -34.86
CA GLU A 193 -10.42 -8.19 -34.73
C GLU A 193 -9.99 -7.44 -36.01
N MET A 194 -10.24 -8.04 -37.19
CA MET A 194 -9.96 -7.40 -38.48
C MET A 194 -10.75 -6.09 -38.67
N LYS A 195 -12.00 -6.05 -38.20
CA LYS A 195 -12.86 -4.86 -38.26
C LYS A 195 -12.60 -3.86 -37.12
N LYS A 196 -11.74 -4.20 -36.16
CA LYS A 196 -11.45 -3.40 -34.95
C LYS A 196 -12.72 -2.96 -34.23
N LEU A 197 -13.68 -3.88 -34.10
CA LEU A 197 -14.94 -3.58 -33.42
C LEU A 197 -14.68 -3.29 -31.94
N LYS A 198 -15.33 -2.24 -31.42
CA LYS A 198 -15.30 -1.94 -29.99
C LYS A 198 -16.06 -3.02 -29.22
N PHE A 199 -15.65 -3.27 -27.98
CA PHE A 199 -16.28 -4.28 -27.14
C PHE A 199 -17.80 -4.08 -26.97
N ASP A 200 -18.30 -2.83 -26.92
CA ASP A 200 -19.74 -2.57 -26.82
C ASP A 200 -20.55 -3.12 -28.00
N ALA A 201 -19.97 -3.22 -29.19
CA ALA A 201 -20.61 -3.87 -30.33
C ALA A 201 -20.60 -5.40 -30.19
N ILE A 202 -19.52 -5.94 -29.62
CA ILE A 202 -19.31 -7.38 -29.39
C ILE A 202 -20.19 -7.88 -28.25
N LYS A 203 -20.48 -7.08 -27.23
CA LYS A 203 -21.39 -7.44 -26.13
C LYS A 203 -22.74 -7.98 -26.61
N GLN A 204 -23.23 -7.50 -27.75
CA GLN A 204 -24.54 -7.89 -28.29
C GLN A 204 -24.63 -9.38 -28.68
N ARG A 205 -23.51 -10.06 -28.98
CA ARG A 205 -23.52 -11.51 -29.28
C ARG A 205 -23.35 -12.39 -28.05
N ILE A 206 -22.98 -11.81 -26.91
CA ILE A 206 -22.69 -12.56 -25.69
C ILE A 206 -24.01 -12.87 -24.98
N PRO A 207 -24.27 -14.12 -24.57
CA PRO A 207 -25.46 -14.44 -23.80
C PRO A 207 -25.56 -13.56 -22.54
N PRO A 208 -26.73 -12.94 -22.25
CA PRO A 208 -26.87 -12.02 -21.13
C PRO A 208 -26.46 -12.61 -19.78
N LEU A 209 -26.70 -13.92 -19.58
CA LEU A 209 -26.32 -14.63 -18.35
C LEU A 209 -24.80 -14.74 -18.18
N GLU A 210 -24.05 -14.94 -19.28
CA GLU A 210 -22.57 -15.03 -19.22
C GLU A 210 -21.94 -13.64 -19.10
N LEU A 211 -22.55 -12.64 -19.74
CA LEU A 211 -22.14 -11.24 -19.57
C LEU A 211 -22.31 -10.80 -18.10
N ALA A 212 -23.46 -11.09 -17.48
CA ALA A 212 -23.73 -10.75 -16.09
C ALA A 212 -22.74 -11.39 -15.10
N LYS A 213 -22.26 -12.62 -15.37
CA LYS A 213 -21.23 -13.26 -14.55
C LYS A 213 -19.91 -12.49 -14.59
N ILE A 214 -19.46 -12.09 -15.78
CA ILE A 214 -18.24 -11.30 -15.93
C ILE A 214 -18.40 -9.90 -15.34
N ASP A 215 -19.58 -9.28 -15.47
CA ASP A 215 -19.87 -7.98 -14.85
C ASP A 215 -19.80 -8.05 -13.31
N ASN A 216 -20.30 -9.13 -12.71
CA ASN A 216 -20.19 -9.37 -11.26
C ASN A 216 -18.73 -9.54 -10.83
N ILE A 217 -17.94 -10.35 -11.57
CA ILE A 217 -16.50 -10.50 -11.32
C ILE A 217 -15.79 -9.14 -11.43
N ALA A 218 -16.14 -8.34 -12.44
CA ALA A 218 -15.56 -7.02 -12.64
C ALA A 218 -15.86 -6.07 -11.49
N LEU A 219 -17.09 -6.09 -10.97
CA LEU A 219 -17.48 -5.30 -9.80
C LEU A 219 -16.70 -5.73 -8.55
N SER A 220 -16.59 -7.05 -8.30
CA SER A 220 -15.78 -7.59 -7.20
C SER A 220 -14.32 -7.17 -7.32
N LEU A 221 -13.74 -7.24 -8.50
CA LEU A 221 -12.35 -6.84 -8.76
C LEU A 221 -12.11 -5.35 -8.60
N MET A 222 -13.09 -4.51 -8.92
CA MET A 222 -13.02 -3.07 -8.64
C MET A 222 -12.95 -2.82 -7.13
N ASN A 223 -13.80 -3.47 -6.34
CA ASN A 223 -13.79 -3.33 -4.89
C ASN A 223 -12.50 -3.90 -4.25
N ILE A 224 -12.00 -5.03 -4.76
CA ILE A 224 -10.72 -5.61 -4.33
C ILE A 224 -9.59 -4.62 -4.61
N LYS A 225 -9.57 -4.02 -5.81
CA LYS A 225 -8.58 -3.01 -6.19
C LYS A 225 -8.62 -1.82 -5.24
N ASP A 226 -9.79 -1.32 -4.88
CA ASP A 226 -9.90 -0.17 -3.97
C ASP A 226 -9.28 -0.48 -2.60
N GLY A 227 -9.50 -1.68 -2.05
CA GLY A 227 -8.84 -2.10 -0.80
C GLY A 227 -7.31 -2.25 -0.94
N ILE A 228 -6.84 -2.74 -2.08
CA ILE A 228 -5.41 -2.91 -2.37
C ILE A 228 -4.70 -1.57 -2.54
N ASP A 229 -5.29 -0.66 -3.31
CA ASP A 229 -4.80 0.71 -3.46
C ASP A 229 -4.78 1.41 -2.11
N ARG A 230 -5.80 1.19 -1.26
CA ARG A 230 -5.84 1.78 0.07
C ARG A 230 -4.69 1.31 0.97
N ILE A 231 -4.35 0.03 0.94
CA ILE A 231 -3.17 -0.46 1.67
C ILE A 231 -1.89 0.11 1.11
N TYR A 232 -1.77 0.17 -0.21
CA TYR A 232 -0.60 0.75 -0.84
C TYR A 232 -0.39 2.21 -0.39
N GLU A 233 -1.46 3.01 -0.37
CA GLU A 233 -1.43 4.37 0.18
C GLU A 233 -1.02 4.41 1.66
N LEU A 234 -1.50 3.47 2.48
CA LEU A 234 -1.10 3.37 3.89
C LEU A 234 0.38 2.99 4.03
N ASN A 235 0.90 2.07 3.22
CA ASN A 235 2.33 1.74 3.20
C ASN A 235 3.17 2.96 2.82
N MET A 236 2.75 3.74 1.81
CA MET A 236 3.40 5.01 1.44
C MET A 236 3.32 6.05 2.55
N LYS A 237 2.21 6.12 3.31
CA LYS A 237 2.13 6.96 4.52
C LYS A 237 3.18 6.55 5.57
N LYS A 238 3.50 5.26 5.70
CA LYS A 238 4.55 4.79 6.64
C LYS A 238 5.95 5.13 6.16
N VAL A 239 6.22 5.06 4.85
CA VAL A 239 7.45 5.63 4.25
C VAL A 239 7.58 7.10 4.62
N ASN A 240 6.52 7.90 4.39
CA ASN A 240 6.53 9.32 4.68
C ASN A 240 6.73 9.61 6.17
N LEU A 241 6.09 8.84 7.05
CA LEU A 241 6.32 8.92 8.49
C LEU A 241 7.79 8.65 8.81
N GLY A 242 8.38 7.59 8.27
CA GLY A 242 9.81 7.28 8.45
C GLY A 242 10.72 8.46 8.05
N VAL A 243 10.47 9.10 6.91
CA VAL A 243 11.23 10.28 6.49
C VAL A 243 11.02 11.48 7.43
N ILE A 244 9.79 11.70 7.91
CA ILE A 244 9.49 12.77 8.88
C ILE A 244 10.25 12.54 10.19
N LEU A 245 10.23 11.31 10.73
CA LEU A 245 10.95 11.00 11.96
C LEU A 245 12.46 11.13 11.77
N TYR A 246 12.99 10.70 10.63
CA TYR A 246 14.39 10.90 10.28
C TYR A 246 14.75 12.39 10.22
N SER A 247 13.86 13.21 9.66
CA SER A 247 14.02 14.66 9.61
C SER A 247 14.04 15.31 10.99
N PHE A 248 13.20 14.84 11.92
CA PHE A 248 13.26 15.26 13.32
C PHE A 248 14.60 14.92 13.96
N VAL A 249 15.07 13.67 13.82
CA VAL A 249 16.35 13.24 14.38
C VAL A 249 17.50 14.09 13.82
N LYS A 250 17.54 14.30 12.49
CA LYS A 250 18.56 15.13 11.82
C LYS A 250 18.51 16.58 12.28
N TRP A 251 17.33 17.18 12.37
CA TRP A 251 17.17 18.53 12.88
C TRP A 251 17.70 18.64 14.32
N VAL A 252 17.19 17.82 15.23
CA VAL A 252 17.47 17.96 16.66
C VAL A 252 18.94 17.64 16.99
N ASN A 253 19.59 16.79 16.18
CA ASN A 253 21.03 16.48 16.31
C ASN A 253 21.97 17.58 15.76
N GLY A 254 21.44 18.73 15.31
CA GLY A 254 22.26 19.88 14.91
C GLY A 254 22.25 20.21 13.41
N GLY A 255 21.19 19.84 12.69
CA GLY A 255 20.89 20.42 11.37
C GLY A 255 20.46 21.88 11.43
#